data_AF-A0A3N1NH37-F1
#
_entry.id   AF-A0A3N1NH37-F1
#
_cell.length_a   1.000
_cell.length_b   1.000
_cell.length_c   1.000
_cell.angle_alpha   90.00
_cell.angle_beta   90.00
_cell.angle_gamma   90.00
#
_symmetry.space_group_name_H-M   'P 1'
#
loop_
_entity.id
_entity.type
_entity.pdbx_description
1 polymer ?
#
loop_
_entity_poly.entity_id
_entity_poly.type
_entity_poly.pdbx_seq_one_letter_code
_entity_poly.pdbx_strand_id
1 'polypeptide(L)'
;MPLLTPERKRRLDLSLNALLILCLLVAGAVFLGYSEGYGMLLAPVGWVVALGVFRRWRWAYFASAVWALACYQLAKEGLEFEVLKRVVMIFSMPLVVLSIYLHEVLARR
;
A
#
# COMPACT_ATOMS: atom_id res chain seq x y z
N MET A 1 29.56 8.36 2.38
CA MET A 1 29.81 6.94 2.03
C MET A 1 28.51 6.29 1.61
N PRO A 2 28.38 5.70 0.41
CA PRO A 2 27.19 4.90 0.11
C PRO A 2 27.19 3.66 1.02
N LEU A 3 26.20 3.57 1.92
CA LEU A 3 26.04 2.49 2.89
C LEU A 3 25.76 1.10 2.25
N LEU A 4 25.48 1.05 0.95
CA LEU A 4 25.04 -0.14 0.22
C LEU A 4 25.66 -0.18 -1.19
N THR A 5 26.10 -1.36 -1.62
CA THR A 5 26.51 -1.59 -3.01
C THR A 5 25.31 -1.43 -3.96
N PRO A 6 25.51 -0.94 -5.20
CA PRO A 6 24.40 -0.65 -6.14
C PRO A 6 23.53 -1.89 -6.43
N GLU A 7 24.16 -3.06 -6.55
CA GLU A 7 23.51 -4.37 -6.68
C GLU A 7 22.58 -4.71 -5.50
N ARG A 8 23.01 -4.40 -4.27
CA ARG A 8 22.24 -4.68 -3.06
C ARG A 8 21.08 -3.69 -2.91
N LYS A 9 21.30 -2.42 -3.22
CA LYS A 9 20.24 -1.40 -3.23
C LYS A 9 19.11 -1.78 -4.19
N ARG A 10 19.45 -2.14 -5.43
CA ARG A 10 18.45 -2.57 -6.42
C ARG A 10 17.62 -3.78 -5.95
N ARG A 11 18.26 -4.76 -5.31
CA ARG A 11 17.54 -5.91 -4.73
C ARG A 11 16.61 -5.50 -3.61
N LEU A 12 17.04 -4.60 -2.72
CA LEU A 12 16.20 -4.07 -1.65
C LEU A 12 14.97 -3.35 -2.24
N ASP A 13 15.16 -2.49 -3.23
CA ASP A 13 14.05 -1.75 -3.87
C ASP A 13 13.00 -2.71 -4.48
N LEU A 14 13.46 -3.81 -5.09
CA LEU A 14 12.58 -4.85 -5.62
C LEU A 14 11.84 -5.63 -4.53
N SER A 15 12.54 -5.98 -3.44
CA SER A 15 11.92 -6.64 -2.29
C SER A 15 10.89 -5.75 -1.61
N LEU A 16 11.17 -4.44 -1.49
CA LEU A 16 10.24 -3.45 -0.96
C LEU A 16 9.01 -3.29 -1.88
N ASN A 17 9.20 -3.32 -3.19
CA ASN A 17 8.08 -3.33 -4.14
C ASN A 17 7.20 -4.58 -3.98
N ALA A 18 7.82 -5.76 -3.85
CA ALA A 18 7.10 -7.00 -3.61
C ALA A 18 6.33 -6.97 -2.27
N LEU A 19 6.95 -6.40 -1.22
CA LEU A 19 6.31 -6.17 0.07
C LEU A 19 5.08 -5.26 -0.05
N LEU A 20 5.19 -4.16 -0.79
CA LEU A 20 4.06 -3.24 -1.02
C LEU A 20 2.89 -3.96 -1.72
N ILE A 21 3.18 -4.75 -2.76
CA ILE A 21 2.16 -5.55 -3.47
C ILE A 21 1.51 -6.54 -2.51
N LEU A 22 2.30 -7.28 -1.71
CA LEU A 22 1.78 -8.23 -0.74
C LEU A 22 0.86 -7.55 0.27
N CYS A 23 1.26 -6.39 0.80
CA CYS A 23 0.43 -5.61 1.71
C CYS A 23 -0.89 -5.18 1.09
N LEU A 24 -0.89 -4.72 -0.17
CA LEU A 24 -2.11 -4.33 -0.88
C LEU A 24 -3.05 -5.53 -1.13
N LEU A 25 -2.49 -6.69 -1.49
CA LEU A 25 -3.27 -7.91 -1.72
C LEU A 25 -3.90 -8.42 -0.41
N VAL A 26 -3.10 -8.52 0.65
CA VAL A 26 -3.57 -8.97 1.98
C VAL A 26 -4.60 -7.99 2.54
N ALA A 27 -4.33 -6.68 2.49
CA ALA A 27 -5.27 -5.69 2.97
C ALA A 27 -6.59 -5.72 2.16
N GLY A 28 -6.51 -5.85 0.83
CA GLY A 28 -7.70 -6.03 -0.01
C GLY A 28 -8.49 -7.29 0.36
N ALA A 29 -7.82 -8.43 0.61
CA ALA A 29 -8.48 -9.66 1.04
C ALA A 29 -9.13 -9.52 2.44
N VAL A 30 -8.46 -8.84 3.36
CA VAL A 30 -9.02 -8.54 4.70
C VAL A 30 -10.26 -7.67 4.55
N PHE A 31 -10.21 -6.57 3.79
CA PHE A 31 -11.38 -5.72 3.56
C PHE A 31 -12.53 -6.43 2.86
N LEU A 32 -12.25 -7.41 1.98
CA LEU A 32 -13.28 -8.22 1.34
C LEU A 32 -14.01 -9.15 2.33
N GLY A 33 -13.31 -9.62 3.37
CA GLY A 33 -13.90 -10.43 4.44
C GLY A 33 -14.89 -9.66 5.32
N TYR A 34 -14.80 -8.33 5.33
CA TYR A 34 -15.76 -7.44 5.99
C TYR A 34 -16.68 -6.83 4.92
N SER A 35 -17.49 -7.69 4.30
CA SER A 35 -18.34 -7.41 3.13
C SER A 35 -19.45 -6.36 3.37
N GLU A 36 -19.60 -5.87 4.60
CA GLU A 36 -20.53 -4.79 4.93
C GLU A 36 -19.83 -3.43 4.71
N GLY A 37 -20.48 -2.55 3.95
CA GLY A 37 -20.02 -1.17 3.76
C GLY A 37 -18.80 -0.96 2.85
N TYR A 38 -17.89 -0.07 3.27
CA TYR A 38 -16.80 0.48 2.44
C TYR A 38 -15.70 -0.54 2.09
N GLY A 39 -15.62 -1.68 2.79
CA GLY A 39 -14.64 -2.74 2.54
C GLY A 39 -14.76 -3.32 1.13
N MET A 40 -16.00 -3.51 0.66
CA MET A 40 -16.30 -4.02 -0.68
C MET A 40 -15.89 -3.05 -1.80
N LEU A 41 -15.79 -1.75 -1.51
CA LEU A 41 -15.29 -0.74 -2.46
C LEU A 41 -13.77 -0.63 -2.41
N LEU A 42 -13.18 -0.70 -1.21
CA LEU A 42 -11.73 -0.56 -1.02
C LEU A 42 -10.93 -1.76 -1.53
N ALA A 43 -11.44 -2.98 -1.34
CA ALA A 43 -10.77 -4.21 -1.75
C ALA A 43 -10.42 -4.26 -3.26
N PRO A 44 -11.38 -4.09 -4.19
CA PRO A 44 -11.08 -4.13 -5.62
C PRO A 44 -10.16 -2.97 -6.05
N VAL A 45 -10.32 -1.79 -5.46
CA VAL A 45 -9.42 -0.65 -5.74
C VAL A 45 -7.99 -0.99 -5.31
N GLY A 46 -7.81 -1.57 -4.12
CA GLY A 46 -6.50 -2.01 -3.62
C GLY A 46 -5.82 -3.02 -4.54
N TRP A 47 -6.58 -3.97 -5.08
CA TRP A 47 -6.05 -4.96 -6.04
C TRP A 47 -5.70 -4.36 -7.41
N VAL A 48 -6.51 -3.43 -7.93
CA VAL A 48 -6.18 -2.71 -9.18
C VAL A 48 -4.90 -1.90 -9.00
N VAL A 49 -4.76 -1.23 -7.85
CA VAL A 49 -3.52 -0.51 -7.51
C VAL A 49 -2.34 -1.48 -7.41
N ALA A 50 -2.50 -2.64 -6.76
CA ALA A 50 -1.46 -3.67 -6.69
C ALA A 50 -1.01 -4.16 -8.07
N LEU A 51 -1.94 -4.35 -9.01
CA LEU A 51 -1.63 -4.68 -10.40
C LEU A 51 -0.81 -3.56 -11.09
N GLY A 52 -1.17 -2.30 -10.85
CA GLY A 52 -0.43 -1.15 -11.37
C GLY A 52 0.98 -1.07 -10.79
N VAL A 53 1.16 -1.34 -9.49
CA VAL A 53 2.46 -1.41 -8.81
C VAL A 53 3.29 -2.59 -9.34
N PHE A 54 2.67 -3.74 -9.59
CA PHE A 54 3.32 -4.89 -10.24
C PHE A 54 3.84 -4.54 -11.64
N ARG A 55 3.05 -3.79 -12.42
CA ARG A 55 3.47 -3.23 -13.72
C ARG A 55 4.39 -2.01 -13.61
N ARG A 56 4.73 -1.58 -12.39
CA ARG A 56 5.58 -0.43 -12.08
C ARG A 56 5.10 0.88 -12.69
N TRP A 57 3.78 1.06 -12.80
CA TRP A 57 3.22 2.32 -13.27
C TRP A 57 3.44 3.43 -12.24
N ARG A 58 3.97 4.57 -12.69
CA ARG A 58 4.25 5.72 -11.82
C ARG A 58 3.06 6.17 -11.00
N TRP A 59 1.89 6.22 -11.63
CA TRP A 59 0.64 6.60 -11.00
C TRP A 59 0.14 5.58 -9.97
N ALA A 60 0.51 4.31 -10.09
CA ALA A 60 0.06 3.27 -9.17
C ALA A 60 0.73 3.37 -7.80
N TYR A 61 2.01 3.75 -7.74
CA TYR A 61 2.69 4.03 -6.46
C TYR A 61 2.10 5.25 -5.75
N PHE A 62 1.68 6.26 -6.50
CA PHE A 62 0.96 7.40 -5.90
C PHE A 62 -0.44 6.96 -5.43
N ALA A 63 -1.15 6.20 -6.26
CA ALA A 63 -2.46 5.65 -5.90
C ALA A 63 -2.42 4.75 -4.67
N SER A 64 -1.34 3.97 -4.45
CA SER A 64 -1.18 3.14 -3.25
C SER A 64 -1.03 3.99 -1.98
N ALA A 65 -0.32 5.11 -2.06
CA ALA A 65 -0.26 6.07 -0.95
C ALA A 65 -1.64 6.67 -0.64
N VAL A 66 -2.36 7.12 -1.67
CA VAL A 66 -3.72 7.69 -1.52
C VAL A 66 -4.68 6.65 -0.94
N TRP A 67 -4.63 5.41 -1.43
CA TRP A 67 -5.47 4.32 -0.96
C TRP A 67 -5.19 3.98 0.52
N ALA A 68 -3.91 3.94 0.93
CA ALA A 68 -3.53 3.72 2.33
C ALA A 68 -4.03 4.84 3.26
N LEU A 69 -3.98 6.10 2.77
CA LEU A 69 -4.50 7.26 3.50
C LEU A 69 -6.02 7.23 3.62
N ALA A 70 -6.73 6.80 2.56
CA ALA A 70 -8.18 6.61 2.61
C ALA A 70 -8.57 5.55 3.64
N CYS A 71 -7.85 4.42 3.68
CA CYS A 71 -8.04 3.38 4.69
C CYS A 71 -7.80 3.92 6.12
N TYR A 72 -6.79 4.78 6.30
CA TYR A 72 -6.54 5.44 7.57
C TYR A 72 -7.69 6.35 8.01
N GLN A 73 -8.22 7.18 7.10
CA GLN A 73 -9.33 8.09 7.42
C GLN A 73 -10.60 7.31 7.79
N LEU A 74 -10.94 6.28 7.02
CA LEU A 74 -12.09 5.41 7.29
C LEU A 74 -11.96 4.70 8.65
N ALA A 75 -10.77 4.18 8.96
CA ALA A 75 -10.49 3.60 10.27
C ALA A 75 -10.62 4.64 11.40
N LYS A 76 -10.13 5.86 11.19
CA LYS A 76 -10.18 6.96 12.18
C LYS A 76 -11.62 7.37 12.48
N GLU A 77 -12.45 7.55 11.45
CA GLU A 77 -13.87 7.90 11.55
C GLU A 77 -14.72 6.82 12.24
N GLY A 78 -14.17 5.61 12.45
CA GLY A 78 -14.82 4.55 13.22
C GLY A 78 -15.91 3.81 12.44
N LEU A 79 -15.91 3.93 11.11
CA LEU A 79 -16.81 3.20 10.23
C LEU A 79 -16.44 1.72 10.26
N GLU A 80 -17.35 0.87 10.75
CA GLU A 80 -17.47 -0.61 10.66
C GLU A 80 -16.26 -1.51 10.99
N PHE A 81 -15.09 -0.96 11.29
CA PHE A 81 -13.84 -1.70 11.47
C PHE A 81 -13.26 -1.51 12.87
N GLU A 82 -14.05 -1.60 13.94
CA GLU A 82 -13.55 -1.36 15.31
C GLU A 82 -12.37 -2.28 15.69
N VAL A 83 -12.43 -3.55 15.26
CA VAL A 83 -11.36 -4.55 15.45
C VAL A 83 -10.11 -4.23 14.63
N LEU A 84 -10.30 -3.73 13.40
CA LEU A 84 -9.22 -3.44 12.45
C LEU A 84 -8.66 -2.04 12.58
N LYS A 85 -9.37 -1.13 13.25
CA LYS A 85 -9.06 0.30 13.36
C LYS A 85 -7.63 0.53 13.78
N ARG A 86 -7.21 -0.07 14.90
CA ARG A 86 -5.87 0.12 15.44
C ARG A 86 -4.79 -0.40 14.48
N VAL A 87 -5.03 -1.56 13.86
CA VAL A 87 -4.09 -2.19 12.92
C VAL A 87 -3.96 -1.32 11.66
N VAL A 88 -5.08 -0.97 11.02
CA VAL A 88 -5.08 -0.14 9.81
C VAL A 88 -4.41 1.21 10.07
N MET A 89 -4.74 1.88 11.19
CA MET A 89 -4.13 3.17 11.52
C MET A 89 -2.60 3.10 11.69
N ILE A 90 -2.09 2.04 12.32
CA ILE A 90 -0.65 1.84 12.52
C ILE A 90 0.05 1.54 11.19
N PHE A 91 -0.52 0.68 10.35
CA PHE A 91 0.13 0.21 9.12
C PHE A 91 -0.03 1.17 7.93
N SER A 92 -1.10 1.95 7.86
CA SER A 92 -1.34 2.87 6.74
C SER A 92 -0.22 3.91 6.57
N MET A 93 0.27 4.51 7.67
CA MET A 93 1.30 5.55 7.59
C MET A 93 2.65 5.04 7.06
N PRO A 94 3.22 3.92 7.58
CA PRO A 94 4.36 3.27 6.96
C PRO A 94 4.14 2.92 5.49
N LEU A 95 2.94 2.48 5.12
CA LEU A 95 2.61 2.12 3.73
C LEU A 95 2.63 3.34 2.80
N VAL A 96 2.16 4.51 3.29
CA VAL A 96 2.27 5.79 2.57
C VAL A 96 3.73 6.14 2.33
N VAL A 97 4.56 6.11 3.38
CA VAL A 97 6.00 6.43 3.27
C VAL A 97 6.69 5.48 2.30
N LEU A 98 6.42 4.18 2.39
CA LEU A 98 6.96 3.16 1.50
C LEU A 98 6.53 3.40 0.03
N SER A 99 5.27 3.75 -0.18
CA SER A 99 4.71 4.03 -1.51
C SER A 99 5.39 5.24 -2.16
N ILE A 100 5.57 6.34 -1.41
CA ILE A 100 6.24 7.55 -1.90
C ILE A 100 7.73 7.26 -2.18
N TYR A 101 8.40 6.53 -1.29
CA TYR A 101 9.79 6.11 -1.50
C TYR A 101 9.96 5.32 -2.80
N LEU A 102 9.12 4.30 -3.02
CA LEU A 102 9.16 3.48 -4.22
C LEU A 102 8.79 4.26 -5.47
N HIS A 103 7.87 5.22 -5.37
CA HIS A 103 7.56 6.15 -6.45
C HIS A 103 8.82 6.93 -6.88
N GLU A 104 9.57 7.48 -5.93
CA GLU A 104 10.78 8.24 -6.23
C GLU A 104 11.92 7.37 -6.78
N VAL A 105 12.08 6.14 -6.26
CA VAL A 105 13.21 5.27 -6.63
C VAL A 105 12.96 4.52 -7.93
N LEU A 106 11.75 4.00 -8.15
CA LEU A 106 11.43 3.11 -9.27
C LEU A 106 10.70 3.79 -10.41
N ALA A 107 10.01 4.92 -10.17
CA ALA A 107 9.09 5.51 -11.13
C ALA A 107 9.36 6.98 -11.50
N ARG A 108 10.43 7.58 -10.95
CA ARG A 108 10.87 8.94 -11.29
C ARG A 108 11.71 9.00 -12.59
N ARG A 109 11.89 7.88 -13.28
CA ARG A 109 12.55 7.80 -14.59
C ARG A 109 11.54 7.87 -15.72
#